data_AF-A0A136HLA9-F1
#
_entry.id   AF-A0A136HLA9-F1
#
_cell.length_a   1.000
_cell.length_b   1.000
_cell.length_c   1.000
_cell.angle_alpha   90.00
_cell.angle_beta   90.00
_cell.angle_gamma   90.00
#
_symmetry.space_group_name_H-M   'P 1'
#
loop_
_entity.id
_entity.type
_entity.pdbx_description
1 polymer ?
#
loop_
_entity_poly.entity_id
_entity_poly.type
_entity_poly.pdbx_seq_one_letter_code
_entity_poly.pdbx_strand_id
1 'polypeptide(L)'
;MSKAAKKIAIFVDVQNIYYTTRQAFGCPFNFRKFWKIISQEGEITHAFAYAIESNNDGQRKFQDALRHIGFDVKLKPFIQRKDGSAKGDWDVGITIDVMEHSPDVDTVILLSGDGDFDLLLKKVREKYHVTTEVYAVQALTAKSLINAADIYKPILPQLLIC
;
A
#
# COMPACT_ATOMS: atom_id res chain seq x y z
N MET A 1 -13.24 13.55 28.29
CA MET A 1 -12.65 13.94 27.00
C MET A 1 -12.62 12.70 26.12
N SER A 2 -13.31 12.70 24.97
CA SER A 2 -13.18 11.58 24.03
C SER A 2 -11.75 11.55 23.51
N LYS A 3 -11.10 10.39 23.55
CA LYS A 3 -9.80 10.20 22.91
C LYS A 3 -9.95 10.60 21.43
N ALA A 4 -9.10 11.48 20.93
CA ALA A 4 -9.11 11.85 19.52
C ALA A 4 -8.97 10.58 18.67
N ALA A 5 -9.68 10.53 17.54
CA ALA A 5 -9.58 9.40 16.62
C ALA A 5 -8.13 9.27 16.14
N LYS A 6 -7.61 8.04 16.13
CA LYS A 6 -6.26 7.71 15.66
C LYS A 6 -6.15 8.08 14.17
N LYS A 7 -5.15 8.86 13.77
CA LYS A 7 -4.92 9.25 12.37
C LYS A 7 -4.11 8.19 11.64
N ILE A 8 -4.57 7.82 10.44
CA ILE A 8 -3.99 6.74 9.64
C ILE A 8 -3.62 7.28 8.24
N ALA A 9 -2.42 6.93 7.78
CA ALA A 9 -1.98 7.07 6.39
C ALA A 9 -1.84 5.70 5.73
N ILE A 10 -2.34 5.54 4.51
CA ILE A 10 -2.31 4.28 3.75
C ILE A 10 -1.54 4.49 2.45
N PHE A 11 -0.60 3.59 2.16
CA PHE A 11 0.22 3.62 0.96
C PHE A 11 0.17 2.25 0.28
N VAL A 12 -0.33 2.21 -0.96
CA VAL A 12 -0.55 0.95 -1.69
C VAL A 12 0.33 0.85 -2.91
N ASP A 13 1.28 -0.08 -2.89
CA ASP A 13 1.91 -0.57 -4.12
C ASP A 13 0.93 -1.49 -4.85
N VAL A 14 0.19 -0.91 -5.80
CA VAL A 14 -0.89 -1.62 -6.50
C VAL A 14 -0.35 -2.79 -7.31
N GLN A 15 0.85 -2.66 -7.87
CA GLN A 15 1.44 -3.72 -8.69
C GLN A 15 1.84 -4.90 -7.81
N ASN A 16 2.55 -4.64 -6.71
CA ASN A 16 2.97 -5.70 -5.78
C ASN A 16 1.75 -6.45 -5.25
N ILE A 17 0.71 -5.74 -4.79
CA ILE A 17 -0.53 -6.36 -4.30
C ILE A 17 -1.24 -7.15 -5.39
N TYR A 18 -1.33 -6.62 -6.62
CA TYR A 18 -1.98 -7.30 -7.73
C TYR A 18 -1.28 -8.64 -8.07
N TYR A 19 0.04 -8.61 -8.26
CA TYR A 19 0.78 -9.80 -8.66
C TYR A 19 0.83 -10.85 -7.56
N THR A 20 1.11 -10.43 -6.32
CA THR A 20 1.27 -11.36 -5.19
C THR A 20 -0.05 -12.06 -4.83
N THR A 21 -1.18 -11.34 -4.82
CA THR A 21 -2.50 -11.94 -4.52
C THR A 21 -2.95 -12.90 -5.63
N ARG A 22 -2.73 -12.54 -6.90
CA ARG A 22 -2.99 -13.44 -8.02
C ARG A 22 -2.13 -14.69 -7.99
N GLN A 23 -0.84 -14.56 -7.68
CA GLN A 23 0.08 -15.69 -7.62
C GLN A 23 -0.26 -16.65 -6.47
N ALA A 24 -0.55 -16.13 -5.26
CA ALA A 24 -0.79 -16.98 -4.10
C ALA A 24 -2.20 -17.54 -4.03
N PHE A 25 -3.21 -16.83 -4.56
CA PHE A 25 -4.62 -17.16 -4.34
C PHE A 25 -5.46 -17.20 -5.61
N GLY A 26 -4.94 -16.78 -6.76
CA GLY A 26 -5.71 -16.67 -8.01
C GLY A 26 -6.74 -15.53 -8.02
N CYS A 27 -6.93 -14.81 -6.91
CA CYS A 27 -7.97 -13.80 -6.73
C CYS A 27 -7.38 -12.40 -6.55
N PRO A 28 -8.12 -11.35 -6.94
CA PRO A 28 -7.72 -9.97 -6.67
C PRO A 28 -8.00 -9.56 -5.22
N PHE A 29 -7.25 -8.57 -4.74
CA PHE A 29 -7.45 -7.95 -3.43
C PHE A 29 -8.75 -7.11 -3.37
N ASN A 30 -9.44 -7.16 -2.23
CA ASN A 30 -10.68 -6.45 -1.98
C ASN A 30 -10.43 -5.12 -1.25
N PHE A 31 -10.08 -4.07 -2.01
CA PHE A 31 -9.80 -2.73 -1.48
C PHE A 31 -10.98 -2.12 -0.71
N ARG A 32 -12.23 -2.38 -1.12
CA ARG A 32 -13.42 -1.87 -0.42
C ARG A 32 -13.55 -2.49 0.97
N LYS A 33 -13.30 -3.80 1.10
CA LYS A 33 -13.35 -4.49 2.38
C LYS A 33 -12.19 -4.08 3.28
N PHE A 34 -10.99 -3.95 2.72
CA PHE A 34 -9.84 -3.38 3.42
C PHE A 34 -10.15 -1.98 3.98
N TRP A 35 -10.65 -1.07 3.14
CA TRP A 35 -11.02 0.28 3.56
C TRP A 35 -12.01 0.29 4.72
N LYS A 36 -13.06 -0.56 4.65
CA LYS A 36 -14.06 -0.70 5.71
C LYS A 36 -13.44 -1.15 7.04
N ILE A 37 -12.47 -2.05 7.01
CA ILE A 37 -11.77 -2.52 8.22
C ILE A 37 -10.93 -1.37 8.81
N ILE A 38 -10.09 -0.72 7.99
CA ILE A 38 -9.22 0.35 8.49
C ILE A 38 -10.00 1.55 9.01
N SER A 39 -11.13 1.90 8.37
CA SER A 39 -11.99 3.01 8.82
C SER A 39 -12.64 2.77 10.20
N GLN A 40 -12.61 1.52 10.71
CA GLN A 40 -13.06 1.19 12.06
C GLN A 40 -11.93 1.33 13.10
N GLU A 41 -10.67 1.36 12.66
CA GLU A 41 -9.49 1.48 13.51
C GLU A 41 -9.09 2.94 13.78
N GLY A 42 -9.50 3.88 12.91
CA GLY A 42 -9.19 5.30 13.04
C GLY A 42 -9.69 6.15 11.86
N GLU A 43 -9.29 7.42 11.86
CA GLU A 43 -9.53 8.37 10.78
C GLU A 43 -8.46 8.20 9.69
N ILE A 44 -8.87 7.79 8.48
CA ILE A 44 -7.99 7.75 7.31
C ILE A 44 -7.82 9.18 6.80
N THR A 45 -6.68 9.79 7.11
CA THR A 45 -6.40 11.17 6.72
C THR A 45 -5.68 11.25 5.39
N HIS A 46 -4.92 10.20 5.04
CA HIS A 46 -4.11 10.10 3.83
C HIS A 46 -4.25 8.70 3.26
N ALA A 47 -4.54 8.56 1.96
CA ALA A 47 -4.64 7.26 1.33
C ALA A 47 -4.19 7.35 -0.14
N PHE A 48 -3.03 6.78 -0.44
CA PHE A 48 -2.43 6.83 -1.77
C PHE A 48 -2.36 5.43 -2.39
N ALA A 49 -2.79 5.34 -3.64
CA ALA A 49 -2.66 4.12 -4.44
C ALA A 49 -1.79 4.38 -5.66
N TYR A 50 -0.66 3.68 -5.71
CA TYR A 50 0.39 3.88 -6.69
C TYR A 50 0.25 2.86 -7.81
N ALA A 51 -0.22 3.30 -8.97
CA ALA A 51 -0.52 2.45 -10.11
C ALA A 51 0.22 2.89 -11.37
N ILE A 52 0.30 2.00 -12.36
CA ILE A 52 0.79 2.33 -13.69
C ILE A 52 -0.37 2.85 -14.54
N GLU A 53 -0.10 3.90 -15.31
CA GLU A 53 -1.02 4.44 -16.30
C GLU A 53 -1.29 3.40 -17.40
N SER A 54 -2.55 3.24 -17.76
CA SER A 54 -2.95 2.18 -18.67
C SER A 54 -3.96 2.62 -19.70
N ASN A 55 -3.71 2.20 -20.94
CA ASN A 55 -4.62 2.38 -22.05
C ASN A 55 -5.75 1.34 -22.08
N ASN A 56 -5.77 0.38 -21.15
CA ASN A 56 -6.81 -0.64 -21.04
C ASN A 56 -8.00 -0.16 -20.19
N ASP A 57 -9.22 -0.27 -20.74
CA ASP A 57 -10.48 0.06 -20.06
C ASP A 57 -10.66 -0.64 -18.70
N GLY A 58 -10.25 -1.90 -18.59
CA GLY A 58 -10.35 -2.65 -17.35
C GLY A 58 -9.50 -2.06 -16.23
N GLN A 59 -8.28 -1.61 -16.55
CA GLN A 59 -7.40 -0.97 -15.58
C GLN A 59 -7.88 0.44 -15.21
N ARG A 60 -8.41 1.20 -16.18
CA ARG A 60 -9.05 2.50 -15.88
C ARG A 60 -10.22 2.35 -14.92
N LYS A 61 -11.13 1.41 -15.17
CA LYS A 61 -12.26 1.12 -14.26
C LYS A 61 -11.80 0.74 -12.86
N PHE A 62 -10.73 -0.04 -12.75
CA PHE A 62 -10.14 -0.39 -11.46
C PHE A 62 -9.56 0.84 -10.75
N GLN A 63 -8.82 1.69 -11.44
CA GLN A 63 -8.30 2.95 -10.90
C GLN A 63 -9.44 3.89 -10.44
N ASP A 64 -10.51 3.99 -11.22
CA ASP A 64 -11.69 4.77 -10.84
C ASP A 64 -12.38 4.17 -9.61
N ALA A 65 -12.45 2.84 -9.50
CA ALA A 65 -12.98 2.19 -8.30
C ALA A 65 -12.15 2.52 -7.05
N LEU A 66 -10.82 2.58 -7.15
CA LEU A 66 -9.95 3.02 -6.05
C LEU A 66 -10.24 4.47 -5.64
N ARG A 67 -10.41 5.38 -6.61
CA ARG A 67 -10.81 6.77 -6.33
C ARG A 67 -12.15 6.85 -5.61
N HIS A 68 -13.14 6.08 -6.06
CA HIS A 68 -14.47 6.03 -5.41
C HIS A 68 -14.43 5.43 -4.00
N ILE A 69 -13.44 4.61 -3.67
CA ILE A 69 -13.24 4.10 -2.30
C ILE A 69 -12.67 5.19 -1.38
N GLY A 70 -11.86 6.11 -1.92
CA GLY A 70 -11.25 7.21 -1.19
C GLY A 70 -9.74 7.34 -1.36
N PHE A 71 -9.12 6.55 -2.24
CA PHE A 71 -7.70 6.66 -2.53
C PHE A 71 -7.41 7.81 -3.51
N ASP A 72 -6.36 8.58 -3.23
CA ASP A 72 -5.67 9.37 -4.24
C ASP A 72 -4.80 8.44 -5.10
N VAL A 73 -5.21 8.28 -6.36
CA VAL A 73 -4.57 7.36 -7.30
C VAL A 73 -3.48 8.09 -8.07
N LYS A 74 -2.22 7.80 -7.72
CA LYS A 74 -1.03 8.33 -8.40
C LYS A 74 -0.66 7.40 -9.56
N LEU A 75 -0.65 7.97 -10.77
CA LEU A 75 -0.38 7.24 -12.00
C LEU A 75 1.01 7.58 -12.54
N LYS A 76 1.79 6.55 -12.86
CA LYS A 76 3.09 6.68 -13.51
C LYS A 76 2.96 6.31 -14.99
N PRO A 77 3.42 7.14 -15.93
CA PRO A 77 3.35 6.83 -17.35
C PRO A 77 4.04 5.51 -17.66
N PHE A 78 3.40 4.66 -18.46
CA PHE A 78 4.04 3.44 -18.96
C PHE A 78 5.09 3.81 -20.02
N ILE A 79 6.37 3.73 -19.66
CA ILE A 79 7.48 4.00 -20.59
C ILE A 79 8.16 2.68 -20.95
N GLN A 80 7.95 2.23 -22.18
CA GLN A 80 8.67 1.09 -22.73
C GLN A 80 10.07 1.56 -23.16
N ARG A 81 11.10 1.13 -22.43
CA ARG A 81 12.49 1.40 -22.82
C ARG A 81 12.88 0.58 -24.04
N LYS A 82 13.82 1.12 -24.82
CA LYS A 82 14.44 0.44 -25.97
C LYS A 82 15.25 -0.81 -25.58
N ASP A 83 15.58 -0.98 -24.29
CA ASP A 83 16.38 -2.09 -23.76
C ASP A 83 15.53 -3.25 -23.18
N GLY A 84 14.20 -3.16 -23.22
CA GLY A 84 13.31 -4.21 -22.71
C GLY A 84 13.24 -4.33 -21.18
N SER A 85 13.99 -3.51 -20.43
CA SER A 85 13.85 -3.44 -18.97
C SER A 85 12.53 -2.75 -18.60
N ALA A 86 11.72 -3.41 -17.78
CA ALA A 86 10.61 -2.73 -17.10
C ALA A 86 11.25 -1.65 -16.22
N LYS A 87 10.88 -0.37 -16.39
CA LYS A 87 11.36 0.66 -15.47
C LYS A 87 10.26 1.43 -14.80
N GLY A 88 10.42 1.54 -13.49
CA GLY A 88 9.83 2.57 -12.67
C GLY A 88 8.75 2.01 -11.76
N ASP A 89 9.14 1.12 -10.85
CA ASP A 89 8.37 0.91 -9.61
C ASP A 89 8.07 2.26 -8.92
N TRP A 90 7.17 2.19 -7.97
CA TRP A 90 6.76 3.35 -7.22
C TRP A 90 7.61 3.57 -5.96
N ASP A 91 8.70 2.82 -5.78
CA ASP A 91 9.40 2.71 -4.49
C ASP A 91 9.91 4.06 -4.01
N VAL A 92 10.53 4.84 -4.89
CA VAL A 92 10.98 6.20 -4.57
C VAL A 92 9.81 7.12 -4.26
N GLY A 93 8.72 7.05 -5.03
CA GLY A 93 7.54 7.91 -4.81
C GLY A 93 6.84 7.58 -3.49
N ILE A 94 6.59 6.29 -3.24
CA ILE A 94 6.07 5.77 -1.97
C ILE A 94 6.96 6.21 -0.81
N THR A 95 8.28 6.06 -0.94
CA THR A 95 9.25 6.47 0.10
C THR A 95 9.14 7.96 0.43
N ILE A 96 9.05 8.82 -0.57
CA ILE A 96 8.91 10.27 -0.38
C ILE A 96 7.60 10.58 0.35
N ASP A 97 6.47 10.09 -0.16
CA ASP A 97 5.15 10.39 0.40
C ASP A 97 4.98 9.81 1.81
N VAL A 98 5.52 8.61 2.09
CA VAL A 98 5.54 8.03 3.44
C VAL A 98 6.34 8.92 4.39
N MET A 99 7.53 9.37 4.00
CA MET A 99 8.38 10.24 4.82
C MET A 99 7.75 11.62 5.06
N GLU A 100 7.01 12.14 4.07
CA GLU A 100 6.34 13.43 4.11
C GLU A 100 5.14 13.44 5.05
N HIS A 101 4.29 12.39 5.01
CA HIS A 101 3.05 12.35 5.77
C HIS A 101 3.16 11.66 7.14
N SER A 102 4.25 10.93 7.40
CA SER A 102 4.48 10.28 8.71
C SER A 102 4.39 11.24 9.91
N PRO A 103 4.90 12.49 9.87
CA PRO A 103 4.79 13.41 11.01
C PRO A 103 3.34 13.77 11.43
N ASP A 104 2.36 13.60 10.54
CA ASP A 104 0.99 14.07 10.73
C ASP A 104 0.01 12.97 11.19
N VAL A 105 0.48 11.73 11.30
CA VAL A 105 -0.34 10.55 11.57
C VAL A 105 0.19 9.72 12.74
N ASP A 106 -0.69 8.90 13.33
CA ASP A 106 -0.29 7.95 14.37
C ASP A 106 0.15 6.60 13.78
N THR A 107 -0.31 6.30 12.55
CA THR A 107 -0.04 5.01 11.90
C THR A 107 0.14 5.12 10.42
N VAL A 108 1.19 4.47 9.94
CA VAL A 108 1.51 4.27 8.53
C VAL A 108 1.19 2.83 8.17
N ILE A 109 0.29 2.63 7.22
CA ILE A 109 -0.05 1.32 6.67
C ILE A 109 0.53 1.21 5.27
N LEU A 110 1.43 0.25 5.06
CA LEU A 110 2.02 -0.08 3.77
C LEU A 110 1.42 -1.39 3.23
N LEU A 111 0.84 -1.32 2.04
CA LEU A 111 0.40 -2.49 1.27
C LEU A 111 1.47 -2.79 0.22
N SER A 112 2.49 -3.55 0.62
CA SER A 112 3.53 -4.10 -0.25
C SER A 112 4.27 -5.23 0.47
N GLY A 113 4.71 -6.24 -0.27
CA GLY A 113 5.62 -7.28 0.20
C GLY A 113 7.10 -6.99 -0.03
N ASP A 114 7.44 -5.83 -0.61
CA ASP A 114 8.80 -5.49 -1.06
C ASP A 114 9.77 -5.20 0.10
N GLY A 115 10.91 -5.90 0.09
CA GLY A 115 11.96 -5.75 1.10
C GLY A 115 12.65 -4.40 1.08
N ASP A 116 12.60 -3.66 -0.04
CA ASP A 116 13.28 -2.36 -0.17
C ASP A 116 12.65 -1.27 0.72
N PHE A 117 11.43 -1.49 1.22
CA PHE A 117 10.78 -0.61 2.19
C PHE A 117 11.18 -0.88 3.66
N ASP A 118 12.02 -1.86 3.97
CA ASP A 118 12.35 -2.18 5.36
C ASP A 118 13.07 -1.01 6.08
N LEU A 119 14.00 -0.35 5.40
CA LEU A 119 14.72 0.81 5.90
C LEU A 119 13.79 2.01 6.06
N LEU A 120 12.82 2.16 5.16
CA LEU A 120 11.79 3.20 5.23
C LEU A 120 10.97 3.05 6.52
N LEU A 121 10.43 1.85 6.79
CA LEU A 121 9.61 1.61 7.98
C LEU A 121 10.39 1.85 9.27
N LYS A 122 11.63 1.34 9.35
CA LYS A 122 12.52 1.61 10.49
C LYS A 122 12.72 3.11 10.67
N LYS A 123 13.00 3.84 9.57
CA LYS A 123 13.30 5.27 9.62
C LYS A 123 12.13 6.10 10.10
N VAL A 124 10.91 5.86 9.61
CA VAL A 124 9.73 6.65 10.01
C VAL A 124 9.31 6.33 11.43
N ARG A 125 9.39 5.06 11.85
CA ARG A 125 9.14 4.66 13.23
C ARG A 125 10.10 5.35 14.19
N GLU A 126 11.40 5.34 13.90
CA GLU A 126 12.41 5.92 14.78
C GLU A 126 12.35 7.45 14.81
N LYS A 127 12.15 8.09 13.65
CA LYS A 127 12.20 9.55 13.52
C LYS A 127 10.91 10.24 13.94
N TYR A 128 9.76 9.63 13.66
CA TYR A 128 8.45 10.25 13.83
C TYR A 128 7.58 9.53 14.86
N HIS A 129 8.05 8.41 15.43
CA HIS A 129 7.35 7.63 16.45
C HIS A 129 5.97 7.12 16.02
N VAL A 130 5.77 6.96 14.70
CA VAL A 130 4.56 6.34 14.14
C VAL A 130 4.58 4.82 14.32
N THR A 131 3.40 4.23 14.47
CA THR A 131 3.25 2.77 14.34
C THR A 131 3.26 2.40 12.86
N THR A 132 4.07 1.40 12.51
CA THR A 132 4.15 0.89 11.14
C THR A 132 3.41 -0.43 10.98
N GLU A 133 2.47 -0.50 10.05
CA GLU A 133 1.72 -1.72 9.73
C GLU A 133 1.96 -2.14 8.28
N VAL A 134 2.19 -3.43 8.05
CA VAL A 134 2.35 -4.01 6.70
C VAL A 134 1.25 -5.00 6.41
N TYR A 135 0.61 -4.85 5.25
CA TYR A 135 -0.32 -5.82 4.69
C TYR A 135 0.26 -6.40 3.41
N ALA A 136 0.58 -7.69 3.43
CA ALA A 136 1.17 -8.36 2.28
C ALA A 136 0.89 -9.86 2.26
N VAL A 137 1.14 -10.51 1.12
CA VAL A 137 1.03 -11.97 0.99
C VAL A 137 2.25 -12.62 1.63
N GLN A 138 2.06 -13.33 2.74
CA GLN A 138 3.17 -13.82 3.57
C GLN A 138 4.20 -14.67 2.83
N ALA A 139 3.77 -15.56 1.94
CA ALA A 139 4.68 -16.40 1.17
C ALA A 139 5.54 -15.63 0.15
N LEU A 140 5.16 -14.39 -0.17
CA LEU A 140 5.78 -13.52 -1.17
C LEU A 140 6.27 -12.20 -0.56
N THR A 141 6.43 -12.15 0.76
CA THR A 141 6.89 -10.96 1.49
C THR A 141 8.31 -11.17 1.99
N ALA A 142 9.17 -10.16 1.84
CA ALA A 142 10.52 -10.19 2.38
C ALA A 142 10.49 -10.28 3.92
N LYS A 143 11.26 -11.21 4.50
CA LYS A 143 11.36 -11.36 5.96
C LYS A 143 11.91 -10.11 6.64
N SER A 144 12.80 -9.37 5.98
CA SER A 144 13.33 -8.09 6.45
C SER A 144 12.21 -7.07 6.69
N LEU A 145 11.25 -6.97 5.76
CA LEU A 145 10.09 -6.08 5.87
C LEU A 145 9.18 -6.49 7.02
N ILE A 146 8.87 -7.78 7.15
CA ILE A 146 8.04 -8.31 8.26
C ILE A 146 8.66 -7.94 9.61
N ASN A 147 9.98 -8.08 9.74
CA ASN A 147 10.70 -7.75 10.97
C ASN A 147 10.83 -6.23 11.20
N ALA A 148 10.74 -5.42 10.15
CA ALA A 148 10.84 -3.96 10.23
C ALA A 148 9.52 -3.32 10.68
N ALA A 149 8.38 -3.90 10.30
CA ALA A 149 7.06 -3.44 10.71
C ALA A 149 6.80 -3.70 12.20
N ASP A 150 6.06 -2.81 12.85
CA ASP A 150 5.57 -3.05 14.22
C ASP A 150 4.44 -4.08 14.22
N ILE A 151 3.60 -4.04 13.18
CA ILE A 151 2.48 -4.96 13.00
C ILE A 151 2.51 -5.49 11.57
N TYR A 152 2.53 -6.82 11.45
CA TYR A 152 2.36 -7.48 10.17
C TYR A 152 0.99 -8.16 10.10
N LYS A 153 0.17 -7.79 9.12
CA LYS A 153 -1.15 -8.39 8.88
C LYS A 153 -1.13 -9.14 7.53
N PRO A 154 -1.05 -10.48 7.52
CA PRO A 154 -1.03 -11.21 6.26
C PRO A 154 -2.33 -10.99 5.46
N ILE A 155 -2.21 -10.89 4.14
CA ILE A 155 -3.37 -10.93 3.25
C ILE A 155 -3.89 -12.36 3.23
N LEU A 156 -5.10 -12.51 3.75
CA LEU A 156 -5.80 -13.78 3.91
C LEU A 156 -7.08 -13.78 3.05
N PRO A 157 -7.71 -14.95 2.82
CA PRO A 157 -8.87 -15.08 1.92
C PRO A 157 -10.01 -14.09 2.19
N GLN A 158 -10.23 -13.66 3.44
CA GLN A 158 -11.25 -12.66 3.76
C GLN A 158 -10.99 -11.29 3.12
N LEU A 159 -9.76 -10.97 2.71
CA LEU A 159 -9.42 -9.72 2.02
C LEU A 159 -9.38 -9.88 0.49
N LEU A 160 -9.85 -11.00 -0.04
CA LEU A 160 -9.85 -11.27 -1.48
C LEU A 160 -11.27 -11.21 -2.07
N ILE A 161 -11.35 -11.12 -3.39
CA ILE A 161 -12.58 -11.29 -4.16
C ILE A 161 -12.49 -12.66 -4.86
N CYS A 162 -12.74 -13.68 -4.07
CA CYS A 162 -13.18 -15.01 -4.48
C CYS A 162 -14.58 -15.20 -3.86
#